data_AF-A0A4R4NGQ5-F1
#
_entry.id   AF-A0A4R4NGQ5-F1
#
_cell.length_a   1.000
_cell.length_b   1.000
_cell.length_c   1.000
_cell.angle_alpha   90.00
_cell.angle_beta   90.00
_cell.angle_gamma   90.00
#
_symmetry.space_group_name_H-M   'P 1'
#
loop_
_entity.id
_entity.type
_entity.pdbx_description
1 polymer ?
#
loop_
_entity_poly.entity_id
_entity_poly.type
_entity_poly.pdbx_seq_one_letter_code
_entity_poly.pdbx_strand_id
1 'polypeptide(L)'
;DGDRPASGLWVDEVLAIARAQGLSNPVELVPPADEGSAYVVRQIQRSWPEKQDAVAIDPNGGEVLDVVRWDDFPLLAKLSRWGIDLHTGVLFGLVNQLALAALALSLVVLIVLGYRMWWQRGRAGAFGRPLPRGAWRRVPPALLVPLAACVALVGWFLPVFGVTLLAFLLVDTVLGRVEGAPPRVGEGR
;
A
#
# COMPACT_ATOMS: atom_id res chain seq x y z
N ASP A 1 -28.67 -37.48 0.42
CA ASP A 1 -27.87 -38.72 0.43
C ASP A 1 -26.41 -38.34 0.45
N GLY A 2 -25.88 -38.37 1.67
CA GLY A 2 -24.53 -37.95 1.98
C GLY A 2 -23.55 -39.09 1.75
N ASP A 3 -22.45 -38.74 1.10
CA ASP A 3 -21.25 -39.56 1.02
C ASP A 3 -20.27 -39.13 2.13
N ARG A 4 -20.08 -39.97 3.17
CA ARG A 4 -19.01 -39.72 4.16
C ARG A 4 -17.68 -39.92 3.42
N PRO A 5 -16.77 -38.93 3.34
CA PRO A 5 -15.42 -39.22 2.88
C PRO A 5 -14.80 -40.24 3.84
N ALA A 6 -13.98 -41.15 3.31
CA ALA A 6 -13.51 -42.36 3.99
C ALA A 6 -12.66 -42.14 5.26
N SER A 7 -12.43 -40.89 5.68
CA SER A 7 -11.87 -40.49 6.97
C SER A 7 -12.11 -39.00 7.20
N GLY A 8 -13.04 -38.65 8.10
CA GLY A 8 -13.16 -37.29 8.63
C GLY A 8 -14.58 -36.75 8.81
N LEU A 9 -14.67 -35.60 9.48
CA LEU A 9 -15.90 -34.83 9.73
C LEU A 9 -16.53 -34.28 8.44
N TRP A 10 -17.84 -34.06 8.47
CA TRP A 10 -18.53 -33.37 7.39
C TRP A 10 -18.22 -31.87 7.41
N VAL A 11 -18.25 -31.24 6.22
CA VAL A 11 -18.10 -29.77 6.08
C VAL A 11 -19.08 -29.02 6.98
N ASP A 12 -20.32 -29.50 7.09
CA ASP A 12 -21.35 -28.90 7.95
C ASP A 12 -21.03 -29.02 9.44
N GLU A 13 -20.41 -30.14 9.87
CA GLU A 13 -19.99 -30.35 11.27
C GLU A 13 -18.82 -29.43 11.62
N VAL A 14 -17.82 -29.34 10.74
CA VAL A 14 -16.68 -28.41 10.88
C VAL A 14 -17.18 -26.97 10.93
N LEU A 15 -18.14 -26.61 10.08
CA LEU A 15 -18.77 -25.29 10.10
C LEU A 15 -19.52 -25.06 11.41
N ALA A 16 -20.28 -26.02 11.92
CA ALA A 16 -20.99 -25.91 13.19
C ALA A 16 -20.04 -25.68 14.38
N ILE A 17 -18.92 -26.40 14.42
CA ILE A 17 -17.86 -26.21 15.44
C ILE A 17 -17.28 -24.80 15.35
N ALA A 18 -16.94 -24.33 14.15
CA ALA A 18 -16.43 -22.97 13.95
C ALA A 18 -17.45 -21.89 14.37
N ARG A 19 -18.74 -22.10 14.09
CA ARG A 19 -19.83 -21.20 14.52
C ARG A 19 -19.97 -21.19 16.05
N ALA A 20 -19.82 -22.33 16.72
CA ALA A 20 -19.82 -22.42 18.18
C ALA A 20 -18.63 -21.66 18.80
N GLN A 21 -17.51 -21.57 18.09
CA GLN A 21 -16.37 -20.72 18.45
C GLN A 21 -16.58 -19.23 18.10
N GLY A 22 -17.80 -18.80 17.75
CA GLY A 22 -18.13 -17.38 17.56
C GLY A 22 -17.71 -16.80 16.20
N LEU A 23 -17.23 -17.62 15.25
CA LEU A 23 -17.00 -17.15 13.89
C LEU A 23 -18.35 -16.85 13.23
N SER A 24 -18.76 -15.57 13.25
CA SER A 24 -19.92 -15.06 12.49
C SER A 24 -19.58 -14.76 11.03
N ASN A 25 -20.57 -14.39 10.20
CA ASN A 25 -20.37 -13.82 8.84
C ASN A 25 -19.80 -14.83 7.80
N PRO A 26 -19.51 -14.42 6.55
CA PRO A 26 -18.95 -15.31 5.54
C PRO A 26 -17.61 -15.87 6.01
N VAL A 27 -17.49 -17.19 5.95
CA VAL A 27 -16.28 -17.93 6.30
C VAL A 27 -15.84 -18.73 5.09
N GLU A 28 -14.53 -18.87 4.97
CA GLU A 28 -13.89 -19.78 4.03
C GLU A 28 -13.38 -20.98 4.82
N LEU A 29 -13.73 -22.16 4.34
CA LEU A 29 -13.28 -23.43 4.90
C LEU A 29 -12.25 -24.02 3.95
N VAL A 30 -11.04 -24.22 4.47
CA VAL A 30 -9.94 -24.84 3.76
C VAL A 30 -9.81 -26.28 4.29
N PRO A 31 -10.04 -27.30 3.46
CA PRO A 31 -9.88 -28.69 3.87
C PRO A 31 -8.39 -29.01 4.14
N PRO A 32 -8.11 -30.03 4.97
CA PRO A 32 -6.74 -30.47 5.22
C PRO A 32 -6.09 -30.97 3.92
N ALA A 33 -4.82 -30.63 3.74
CA ALA A 33 -4.06 -31.07 2.57
C ALA A 33 -3.65 -32.55 2.67
N ASP A 34 -3.37 -33.03 3.89
CA ASP A 34 -2.88 -34.37 4.20
C ASP A 34 -3.42 -34.84 5.55
N GLU A 35 -3.25 -36.13 5.89
CA GLU A 35 -3.76 -36.78 7.11
C GLU A 35 -3.30 -36.13 8.44
N GLY A 36 -2.20 -35.36 8.43
CA GLY A 36 -1.70 -34.62 9.60
C GLY A 36 -2.12 -33.16 9.68
N SER A 37 -2.94 -32.68 8.74
CA SER A 37 -3.36 -31.26 8.67
C SER A 37 -4.75 -31.05 9.26
N ALA A 38 -4.99 -29.84 9.77
CA ALA A 38 -6.28 -29.43 10.31
C ALA A 38 -7.20 -28.85 9.22
N TYR A 39 -8.52 -28.94 9.43
CA TYR A 39 -9.46 -28.04 8.77
C TYR A 39 -9.23 -26.61 9.28
N VAL A 40 -9.15 -25.64 8.37
CA VAL A 40 -9.04 -24.23 8.76
C VAL A 40 -10.27 -23.47 8.30
N VAL A 41 -11.02 -22.94 9.26
CA VAL A 41 -12.17 -22.06 9.00
C VAL A 41 -11.78 -20.64 9.36
N ARG A 42 -11.84 -19.72 8.39
CA ARG A 42 -11.46 -18.31 8.59
C ARG A 42 -12.55 -17.35 8.14
N GLN A 43 -12.74 -16.25 8.84
CA GLN A 43 -13.61 -15.18 8.40
C GLN A 43 -12.98 -14.41 7.24
N ILE A 44 -13.78 -14.16 6.20
CA ILE A 44 -13.32 -13.48 4.97
C ILE A 44 -14.02 -12.14 4.76
N GLN A 45 -14.71 -11.62 5.77
CA GLN A 45 -15.34 -10.32 5.66
C GLN A 45 -14.26 -9.23 5.54
N ARG A 46 -14.29 -8.54 4.40
CA ARG A 46 -13.36 -7.43 4.11
C ARG A 46 -13.98 -6.04 4.33
N SER A 47 -15.24 -5.99 4.78
CA SER A 47 -15.94 -4.74 5.07
C SER A 47 -15.89 -4.41 6.56
N TRP A 48 -15.94 -3.12 6.87
CA TRP A 48 -16.01 -2.66 8.25
C TRP A 48 -17.34 -3.07 8.91
N PRO A 49 -17.35 -3.55 10.17
CA PRO A 49 -16.21 -3.82 11.05
C PRO A 49 -15.41 -5.07 10.65
N GLU A 50 -14.07 -4.98 10.75
CA GLU A 50 -13.14 -6.04 10.35
C GLU A 50 -13.36 -7.31 11.17
N LYS A 51 -13.47 -8.46 10.50
CA LYS A 51 -13.61 -9.76 11.14
C LYS A 51 -12.71 -10.78 10.45
N GLN A 52 -11.62 -11.12 11.10
CA GLN A 52 -10.53 -11.96 10.56
C GLN A 52 -10.19 -13.13 11.49
N ASP A 53 -11.15 -13.58 12.30
CA ASP A 53 -10.92 -14.72 13.19
C ASP A 53 -10.76 -16.02 12.38
N ALA A 54 -9.93 -16.93 12.87
CA ALA A 54 -9.70 -18.24 12.29
C ALA A 54 -9.68 -19.33 13.37
N VAL A 55 -10.14 -20.52 13.01
CA VAL A 55 -10.15 -21.71 13.88
C VAL A 55 -9.59 -22.89 13.10
N ALA A 56 -8.69 -23.63 13.75
CA ALA A 56 -8.17 -24.91 13.26
C ALA A 56 -8.90 -26.06 13.98
N ILE A 57 -9.40 -27.03 13.22
CA ILE A 57 -10.21 -28.15 13.72
C ILE A 57 -9.60 -29.47 13.26
N ASP A 58 -9.42 -30.42 14.16
CA ASP A 58 -8.94 -31.76 13.85
C ASP A 58 -9.95 -32.52 12.95
N PRO A 59 -9.54 -33.01 11.77
CA PRO A 59 -10.42 -33.74 10.86
C PRO A 59 -10.99 -35.04 11.44
N ASN A 60 -10.29 -35.67 12.40
CA ASN A 60 -10.68 -37.00 12.91
C ASN A 60 -11.61 -36.92 14.12
N GLY A 61 -11.26 -36.08 15.11
CA GLY A 61 -11.98 -35.96 16.37
C GLY A 61 -12.87 -34.72 16.51
N GLY A 62 -12.70 -33.71 15.66
CA GLY A 62 -13.43 -32.44 15.76
C GLY A 62 -12.98 -31.56 16.92
N GLU A 63 -11.84 -31.88 17.51
CA GLU A 63 -11.23 -31.04 18.53
C GLU A 63 -10.74 -29.73 17.91
N VAL A 64 -10.97 -28.63 18.62
CA VAL A 64 -10.43 -27.33 18.23
C VAL A 64 -8.96 -27.28 18.62
N LEU A 65 -8.09 -27.27 17.62
CA LEU A 65 -6.64 -27.28 17.80
C LEU A 65 -6.08 -25.89 18.10
N ASP A 66 -6.61 -24.87 17.44
CA ASP A 66 -6.16 -23.49 17.62
C ASP A 66 -7.27 -22.49 17.27
N VAL A 67 -7.23 -21.32 17.91
CA VAL A 67 -8.14 -20.20 17.68
C VAL A 67 -7.34 -18.91 17.62
N VAL A 68 -7.37 -18.27 16.46
CA VAL A 68 -6.69 -17.00 16.21
C VAL A 68 -7.74 -15.90 16.10
N ARG A 69 -7.72 -14.95 17.02
CA ARG A 69 -8.66 -13.81 17.04
C ARG A 69 -8.02 -12.57 16.45
N TRP A 70 -8.81 -11.79 15.71
CA TRP A 70 -8.36 -10.50 15.19
C TRP A 70 -7.86 -9.56 16.30
N ASP A 71 -8.49 -9.59 17.47
CA ASP A 71 -8.11 -8.73 18.59
C ASP A 71 -6.67 -8.99 19.07
N ASP A 72 -6.18 -10.21 18.93
CA ASP A 72 -4.83 -10.62 19.34
C ASP A 72 -3.76 -10.34 18.26
N PHE A 73 -4.14 -9.80 17.09
CA PHE A 73 -3.17 -9.53 16.04
C PHE A 73 -2.19 -8.42 16.47
N PRO A 74 -0.89 -8.56 16.15
CA PRO A 74 0.08 -7.48 16.32
C PRO A 74 -0.38 -6.20 15.60
N LEU A 75 -0.12 -5.03 16.20
CA LEU A 75 -0.52 -3.74 15.62
C LEU A 75 -0.04 -3.56 14.17
N LEU A 76 1.19 -3.99 13.88
CA LEU A 76 1.74 -3.92 12.53
C LEU A 76 0.92 -4.76 11.53
N ALA A 77 0.49 -5.97 11.92
CA ALA A 77 -0.35 -6.81 11.08
C ALA A 77 -1.72 -6.16 10.83
N LYS A 78 -2.31 -5.53 11.85
CA LYS A 78 -3.57 -4.77 11.72
C LYS A 78 -3.41 -3.59 10.76
N LEU A 79 -2.35 -2.80 10.92
CA LEU A 79 -2.05 -1.66 10.06
C LEU A 79 -1.82 -2.08 8.61
N SER A 80 -1.04 -3.14 8.37
CA SER A 80 -0.82 -3.66 7.02
C SER A 80 -2.13 -4.10 6.38
N ARG A 81 -2.99 -4.81 7.12
CA ARG A 81 -4.28 -5.25 6.61
C ARG A 81 -5.20 -4.09 6.27
N TRP A 82 -5.35 -3.12 7.17
CA TRP A 82 -6.11 -1.89 6.90
C TRP A 82 -5.54 -1.11 5.71
N GLY A 83 -4.21 -1.09 5.55
CA GLY A 83 -3.57 -0.49 4.39
C GLY A 83 -3.99 -1.15 3.07
N ILE A 84 -4.04 -2.49 3.05
CA ILE A 84 -4.53 -3.26 1.89
C ILE A 84 -6.01 -2.97 1.63
N ASP A 85 -6.85 -3.00 2.67
CA ASP A 85 -8.29 -2.81 2.53
C ASP A 85 -8.64 -1.36 2.13
N LEU A 86 -7.86 -0.37 2.59
CA LEU A 86 -7.92 1.01 2.11
C LEU A 86 -7.54 1.10 0.64
N HIS A 87 -6.41 0.51 0.24
CA HIS A 87 -5.91 0.57 -1.13
C HIS A 87 -6.85 -0.11 -2.15
N THR A 88 -7.45 -1.24 -1.76
CA THR A 88 -8.37 -2.00 -2.61
C THR A 88 -9.78 -1.41 -2.66
N GLY A 89 -10.07 -0.37 -1.87
CA GLY A 89 -11.38 0.30 -1.89
C GLY A 89 -12.46 -0.42 -1.08
N VAL A 90 -12.11 -1.39 -0.23
CA VAL A 90 -13.09 -2.21 0.49
C VAL A 90 -13.38 -1.65 1.89
N LEU A 91 -12.35 -1.13 2.57
CA LEU A 91 -12.54 -0.47 3.86
C LEU A 91 -13.43 0.77 3.68
N PHE A 92 -14.43 0.98 4.54
CA PHE A 92 -15.40 2.10 4.48
C PHE A 92 -16.27 2.18 3.19
N GLY A 93 -16.21 1.18 2.30
CA GLY A 93 -17.07 1.09 1.12
C GLY A 93 -17.00 2.33 0.21
N LEU A 94 -18.16 2.92 -0.10
CA LEU A 94 -18.30 3.99 -1.09
C LEU A 94 -17.43 5.22 -0.78
N VAL A 95 -17.26 5.57 0.49
CA VAL A 95 -16.44 6.72 0.90
C VAL A 95 -15.00 6.55 0.46
N ASN A 96 -14.43 5.36 0.67
CA ASN A 96 -13.06 5.05 0.27
C ASN A 96 -12.92 4.98 -1.26
N GLN A 97 -13.90 4.41 -1.96
CA GLN A 97 -13.89 4.38 -3.42
C GLN A 97 -13.89 5.79 -4.04
N LEU A 98 -14.71 6.71 -3.51
CA LEU A 98 -14.73 8.10 -3.95
C LEU A 98 -13.40 8.81 -3.65
N ALA A 99 -12.81 8.56 -2.47
CA ALA A 99 -11.51 9.11 -2.12
C ALA A 99 -10.39 8.61 -3.05
N LEU A 100 -10.34 7.31 -3.33
CA LEU A 100 -9.39 6.72 -4.27
C LEU A 100 -9.60 7.23 -5.69
N ALA A 101 -10.85 7.40 -6.14
CA ALA A 101 -11.16 7.98 -7.44
C ALA A 101 -10.68 9.44 -7.55
N ALA A 102 -10.92 10.25 -6.51
CA ALA A 102 -10.45 11.63 -6.44
C ALA A 102 -8.91 11.70 -6.44
N LEU A 103 -8.24 10.83 -5.68
CA LEU A 103 -6.78 10.71 -5.67
C LEU A 103 -6.25 10.34 -7.07
N ALA A 104 -6.80 9.31 -7.70
CA ALA A 104 -6.40 8.87 -9.03
C ALA A 104 -6.58 9.99 -10.07
N LEU A 105 -7.72 10.68 -10.05
CA LEU A 105 -7.97 11.81 -10.94
C LEU A 105 -6.96 12.95 -10.71
N SER A 106 -6.61 13.23 -9.45
CA SER A 106 -5.60 14.24 -9.11
C SER A 106 -4.23 13.89 -9.68
N LEU A 107 -3.83 12.61 -9.63
CA LEU A 107 -2.59 12.14 -10.24
C LEU A 107 -2.62 12.31 -11.77
N VAL A 108 -3.72 11.94 -12.43
CA VAL A 108 -3.88 12.14 -13.88
C VAL A 108 -3.75 13.61 -14.24
N VAL A 109 -4.43 14.49 -13.51
CA VAL A 109 -4.32 15.95 -13.70
C VAL A 109 -2.87 16.41 -13.53
N LEU A 110 -2.17 15.97 -12.49
CA LEU A 110 -0.76 16.32 -12.27
C LEU A 110 0.14 15.86 -13.42
N ILE A 111 -0.05 14.65 -13.95
CA ILE A 111 0.70 14.11 -15.09
C ILE A 111 0.43 14.96 -16.34
N VAL A 112 -0.84 15.23 -16.64
CA VAL A 112 -1.24 16.05 -17.80
C VAL A 112 -0.68 17.46 -17.70
N LEU A 113 -0.76 18.09 -16.52
CA LEU A 113 -0.16 19.40 -16.27
C LEU A 113 1.35 19.36 -16.42
N GLY A 114 2.02 18.33 -15.91
CA GLY A 114 3.46 18.11 -16.07
C GLY A 114 3.86 18.04 -17.53
N TYR A 115 3.16 17.23 -18.32
CA TYR A 115 3.41 17.10 -19.76
C TYR A 115 3.08 18.40 -20.52
N ARG A 116 2.00 19.08 -20.14
CA ARG A 116 1.64 20.39 -20.71
C ARG A 116 2.73 21.43 -20.45
N MET A 117 3.24 21.49 -19.21
CA MET A 117 4.36 22.38 -18.86
C MET A 117 5.62 22.02 -19.65
N TRP A 118 5.91 20.73 -19.83
CA TRP A 118 7.03 20.28 -20.66
C TRP A 118 6.88 20.71 -22.13
N TRP A 119 5.69 20.53 -22.71
CA TRP A 119 5.42 20.93 -24.10
C TRP A 119 5.47 22.45 -24.29
N GLN A 120 4.96 23.22 -23.34
CA GLN A 120 5.00 24.69 -23.33
C GLN A 120 6.42 25.25 -23.15
N ARG A 121 7.34 24.47 -22.58
CA ARG A 121 8.73 24.89 -22.34
C ARG A 121 9.61 24.91 -23.60
N GLY A 122 9.08 24.43 -24.73
CA GLY A 122 9.62 24.70 -26.07
C GLY A 122 10.49 23.57 -26.65
N ARG A 123 10.16 23.16 -27.89
CA ARG A 123 10.87 22.18 -28.73
C ARG A 123 12.24 22.67 -29.27
N ALA A 124 12.77 23.77 -28.75
CA ALA A 124 14.01 24.39 -29.24
C ALA A 124 15.13 24.24 -28.19
N GLY A 125 15.70 23.04 -28.11
CA GLY A 125 17.14 22.89 -27.90
C GLY A 125 17.68 22.44 -26.54
N ALA A 126 16.89 22.29 -25.47
CA ALA A 126 17.45 21.75 -24.23
C ALA A 126 16.48 20.82 -23.49
N PHE A 127 16.94 19.60 -23.23
CA PHE A 127 16.40 18.71 -22.23
C PHE A 127 16.18 19.50 -20.93
N GLY A 128 14.92 19.87 -20.63
CA GLY A 128 14.53 20.44 -19.34
C GLY A 128 15.41 21.58 -18.83
N ARG A 129 15.40 22.75 -19.49
CA ARG A 129 16.03 23.97 -18.95
C ARG A 129 15.65 24.10 -17.45
N PRO A 130 16.62 24.05 -16.51
CA PRO A 130 16.34 23.95 -15.08
C PRO A 130 15.41 25.08 -14.63
N LEU A 131 14.50 24.79 -13.70
CA LEU A 131 13.73 25.83 -13.02
C LEU A 131 14.70 26.88 -12.47
N PRO A 132 14.42 28.20 -12.64
CA PRO A 132 15.25 29.25 -12.07
C PRO A 132 15.48 28.97 -10.59
N ARG A 133 16.74 28.79 -10.20
CA ARG A 133 17.11 28.48 -8.82
C ARG A 133 16.59 29.59 -7.90
N GLY A 134 16.06 29.18 -6.74
CA GLY A 134 15.51 30.11 -5.75
C GLY A 134 13.99 30.16 -5.64
N ALA A 135 13.23 29.42 -6.47
CA ALA A 135 11.78 29.27 -6.29
C ALA A 135 11.42 28.75 -4.89
N TRP A 136 12.16 27.75 -4.40
CA TRP A 136 12.03 27.22 -3.04
C TRP A 136 12.35 28.24 -1.95
N ARG A 137 13.25 29.21 -2.20
CA ARG A 137 13.56 30.29 -1.24
C ARG A 137 12.39 31.28 -1.08
N ARG A 138 11.40 31.25 -1.97
CA ARG A 138 10.17 32.05 -1.90
C ARG A 138 9.03 31.32 -1.17
N VAL A 139 9.19 30.03 -0.87
CA VAL A 139 8.19 29.24 -0.12
C VAL A 139 8.41 29.47 1.37
N PRO A 140 7.36 29.76 2.16
CA PRO A 140 7.51 29.98 3.59
C PRO A 140 8.06 28.73 4.29
N PRO A 141 9.02 28.88 5.24
CA PRO A 141 9.65 27.76 5.92
C PRO A 141 8.66 26.89 6.69
N ALA A 142 7.55 27.48 7.15
CA ALA A 142 6.45 26.77 7.80
C ALA A 142 5.80 25.68 6.93
N LEU A 143 5.89 25.78 5.60
CA LEU A 143 5.40 24.74 4.67
C LEU A 143 6.53 23.78 4.25
N LEU A 144 7.74 24.31 4.11
CA LEU A 144 8.90 23.58 3.61
C LEU A 144 9.44 22.57 4.62
N VAL A 145 9.55 22.96 5.90
CA VAL A 145 10.06 22.10 6.97
C VAL A 145 9.18 20.85 7.18
N PRO A 146 7.85 20.95 7.36
CA PRO A 146 7.03 19.75 7.52
C PRO A 146 7.02 18.88 6.27
N LEU A 147 7.02 19.47 5.08
CA LEU A 147 7.12 18.72 3.82
C LEU A 147 8.42 17.91 3.76
N ALA A 148 9.57 18.54 4.06
CA ALA A 148 10.86 17.87 4.07
C ALA A 148 10.92 16.75 5.11
N ALA A 149 10.38 16.98 6.30
CA ALA A 149 10.27 15.97 7.35
C ALA A 149 9.41 14.77 6.90
N CYS A 150 8.25 15.02 6.28
CA CYS A 150 7.41 13.96 5.72
C CYS A 150 8.13 13.17 4.63
N VAL A 151 8.81 13.84 3.70
CA VAL A 151 9.58 13.17 2.64
C VAL A 151 10.71 12.32 3.22
N ALA A 152 11.43 12.82 4.22
CA ALA A 152 12.49 12.07 4.89
C ALA A 152 11.93 10.83 5.62
N LEU A 153 10.80 10.99 6.33
CA LEU A 153 10.12 9.88 6.99
C LEU A 153 9.66 8.82 5.99
N VAL A 154 9.01 9.22 4.89
CA VAL A 154 8.58 8.30 3.83
C VAL A 154 9.80 7.61 3.19
N GLY A 155 10.87 8.34 2.89
CA GLY A 155 12.11 7.78 2.35
C GLY A 155 12.80 6.80 3.31
N TRP A 156 12.63 6.98 4.62
CA TRP A 156 13.12 6.05 5.64
C TRP A 156 12.37 4.71 5.61
N PHE A 157 11.03 4.76 5.54
CA PHE A 157 10.21 3.55 5.45
C PHE A 157 10.23 2.89 4.06
N LEU A 158 10.51 3.67 3.01
CA LEU A 158 10.64 3.21 1.63
C LEU A 158 12.04 3.55 1.09
N PRO A 159 13.08 2.77 1.47
CA PRO A 159 14.47 3.12 1.19
C PRO A 159 14.79 3.23 -0.31
N VAL A 160 14.17 2.42 -1.16
CA VAL A 160 14.35 2.53 -2.62
C VAL A 160 13.83 3.86 -3.16
N PHE A 161 12.67 4.33 -2.67
CA PHE A 161 12.15 5.65 -3.00
C PHE A 161 13.07 6.76 -2.49
N GLY A 162 13.54 6.66 -1.23
CA GLY A 162 14.46 7.64 -0.65
C GLY A 162 15.79 7.75 -1.42
N VAL A 163 16.41 6.63 -1.76
CA VAL A 163 17.68 6.59 -2.50
C VAL A 163 17.52 7.09 -3.93
N THR A 164 16.46 6.69 -4.64
CA THR A 164 16.20 7.19 -6.01
C THR A 164 15.91 8.68 -6.04
N LEU A 165 15.16 9.20 -5.06
CA LEU A 165 14.92 10.63 -4.91
C LEU A 165 16.21 11.40 -4.62
N LEU A 166 17.06 10.89 -3.72
CA LEU A 166 18.37 11.48 -3.42
C LEU A 166 19.28 11.49 -4.66
N ALA A 167 19.34 10.39 -5.41
CA ALA A 167 20.11 10.31 -6.65
C ALA A 167 19.62 11.33 -7.68
N PHE A 168 18.30 11.46 -7.86
CA PHE A 168 17.71 12.46 -8.74
C PHE A 168 18.09 13.90 -8.33
N LEU A 169 17.98 14.22 -7.04
CA LEU A 169 18.37 15.54 -6.51
C LEU A 169 19.87 15.83 -6.70
N LEU A 170 20.74 14.82 -6.53
CA LEU A 170 22.17 14.96 -6.78
C LEU A 170 22.44 15.25 -8.27
N VAL A 171 21.82 14.51 -9.18
CA VAL A 171 21.97 14.74 -10.63
C VAL A 171 21.47 16.14 -11.02
N ASP A 172 20.29 16.55 -10.55
CA ASP A 172 19.71 17.88 -10.84
C ASP A 172 20.61 19.02 -10.31
N THR A 173 21.18 18.85 -9.11
CA THR A 173 22.06 19.85 -8.51
C THR A 173 23.43 19.94 -9.20
N VAL A 174 23.95 18.84 -9.73
CA VAL A 174 25.20 18.84 -10.52
C VAL A 174 24.97 19.47 -11.90
N LEU A 175 23.97 18.99 -12.66
CA LEU A 175 23.69 19.46 -14.02
C LEU A 175 23.43 20.96 -14.05
N GLY A 176 22.59 21.47 -13.14
CA GLY A 176 22.32 22.89 -13.16
C GLY A 176 23.48 23.77 -12.63
N ARG A 177 24.48 23.23 -11.92
CA ARG A 177 25.71 24.01 -11.63
C ARG A 177 26.58 24.16 -12.86
N VAL A 178 26.59 23.15 -13.74
CA VAL A 178 27.34 23.17 -15.00
C VAL A 178 26.73 24.16 -15.98
N GLU A 179 25.40 24.21 -16.10
CA GLU A 179 24.70 25.16 -16.99
C GLU A 179 24.68 26.61 -16.47
N GLY A 180 24.94 26.83 -15.18
CA GLY A 180 24.99 28.17 -14.57
C GLY A 180 26.35 28.86 -14.65
N ALA A 181 27.38 28.21 -15.21
CA ALA A 181 28.68 28.83 -15.40
C ALA A 181 28.60 29.87 -16.53
N PRO A 182 28.89 31.17 -16.29
CA PRO A 182 28.86 32.17 -17.35
C PRO A 182 29.86 31.79 -18.46
N PRO A 183 29.55 32.06 -19.74
CA PRO A 183 30.50 31.82 -20.81
C PRO A 183 31.79 32.55 -20.48
N ARG A 184 32.92 31.82 -20.48
CA ARG A 184 34.25 32.43 -20.31
C ARG A 184 34.39 33.46 -21.43
N VAL A 185 34.33 34.74 -21.08
CA VAL A 185 34.67 35.82 -21.99
C VAL A 185 36.13 35.59 -22.36
N GLY A 186 36.35 35.18 -23.61
CA GLY A 186 37.67 34.97 -24.16
C GLY A 186 38.45 36.28 -24.09
N GLU A 187 39.60 36.22 -23.44
CA GLU A 187 40.58 37.29 -23.35
C GLU A 187 41.50 37.25 -24.57
N GLY A 188 41.65 38.40 -25.24
CA GLY A 188 42.62 38.66 -26.32
C GLY A 188 42.13 38.22 -27.72
N ARG A 189 42.19 39.04 -28.77
CA ARG A 189 42.99 40.25 -29.03
C ARG A 189 42.33 41.04 -30.15
#